data_AF-A0A536SU20-F1
#
_entry.id   AF-A0A536SU20-F1
#
_cell.length_a   1.000
_cell.length_b   1.000
_cell.length_c   1.000
_cell.angle_alpha   90.00
_cell.angle_beta   90.00
_cell.angle_gamma   90.00
#
_symmetry.space_group_name_H-M   'P 1'
#
loop_
_entity.id
_entity.type
_entity.pdbx_description
1 polymer ?
#
loop_
_entity_poly.entity_id
_entity_poly.type
_entity_poly.pdbx_seq_one_letter_code
_entity_poly.pdbx_strand_id
1 'polypeptide(L)'
;LHLNLYNVHQRVAKQFRCARVFLCGDAAHVNNPIGGLGLNSGIHEAWDLAQLLSQAGADLDAYERRRRPLNIEYVQEQTIANKRRLEERDPAKREERFAELARMADDPVAHKAFLRRASLLESARRLK
;
A
#
# COMPACT_ATOMS: atom_id res chain seq x y z
N LEU A 1 -3.20 3.78 -30.82
CA LEU A 1 -3.31 3.88 -29.36
C LEU A 1 -4.02 2.62 -28.85
N HIS A 2 -3.32 1.75 -28.13
CA HIS A 2 -3.97 0.63 -27.45
C HIS A 2 -4.54 1.15 -26.13
N LEU A 3 -5.86 1.28 -26.05
CA LEU A 3 -6.56 1.65 -24.82
C LEU A 3 -7.20 0.39 -24.26
N ASN A 4 -6.55 -0.23 -23.29
CA ASN A 4 -7.19 -1.27 -22.50
C ASN A 4 -7.99 -0.59 -21.38
N LEU A 5 -9.30 -0.77 -21.40
CA LEU A 5 -10.19 -0.30 -20.36
C LEU A 5 -10.16 -1.31 -19.20
N TYR A 6 -9.75 -0.87 -18.02
CA TYR A 6 -9.76 -1.67 -16.81
C TYR A 6 -10.76 -1.09 -15.82
N ASN A 7 -11.60 -1.94 -15.24
CA ASN A 7 -12.43 -1.54 -14.12
C ASN A 7 -11.57 -1.38 -12.86
N VAL A 8 -11.78 -0.28 -12.16
CA VAL A 8 -11.04 0.05 -10.95
C VAL A 8 -11.74 -0.53 -9.72
N HIS A 9 -11.00 -1.24 -8.88
CA HIS A 9 -11.52 -1.79 -7.63
C HIS A 9 -10.67 -1.38 -6.42
N GLN A 10 -11.31 -1.38 -5.25
CA GLN A 10 -10.68 -1.26 -3.94
C GLN A 10 -11.24 -2.39 -3.08
N ARG A 11 -10.53 -3.51 -3.03
CA ARG A 11 -11.00 -4.75 -2.40
C ARG A 11 -9.84 -5.42 -1.66
N VAL A 12 -10.16 -6.01 -0.52
CA VAL A 12 -9.23 -6.82 0.27
C VAL A 12 -9.98 -8.09 0.68
N ALA A 13 -9.35 -9.24 0.54
CA ALA A 13 -9.92 -10.52 0.93
C ALA A 13 -10.24 -10.54 2.43
N LYS A 14 -11.33 -11.23 2.80
CA LYS A 14 -11.75 -11.35 4.21
C LYS A 14 -10.71 -12.12 5.05
N GLN A 15 -10.04 -13.09 4.43
CA GLN A 15 -8.99 -13.92 5.01
C GLN A 15 -7.88 -14.06 3.98
N PHE A 16 -6.63 -14.04 4.46
CA PHE A 16 -5.43 -14.23 3.65
C PHE A 16 -4.92 -15.66 3.76
N ARG A 17 -5.41 -16.42 4.74
CA ARG A 17 -5.08 -17.84 4.93
C ARG A 17 -6.35 -18.65 5.16
N CYS A 18 -6.40 -19.83 4.53
CA CYS A 18 -7.33 -20.90 4.87
C CYS A 18 -6.56 -22.22 4.91
N ALA A 19 -6.34 -22.75 6.12
CA ALA A 19 -5.53 -23.95 6.36
C ALA A 19 -4.13 -23.86 5.71
N ARG A 20 -3.92 -24.58 4.59
CA ARG A 20 -2.64 -24.63 3.82
C ARG A 20 -2.63 -23.73 2.59
N VAL A 21 -3.69 -22.95 2.37
CA VAL A 21 -3.82 -22.05 1.23
C VAL A 21 -3.62 -20.61 1.68
N PHE A 22 -2.84 -19.85 0.92
CA PHE A 22 -2.51 -18.45 1.18
C PHE A 22 -2.84 -17.59 -0.03
N LEU A 23 -3.36 -16.38 0.21
CA LEU A 23 -3.55 -15.35 -0.80
C LEU A 23 -2.44 -14.29 -0.66
N CYS A 24 -1.93 -13.82 -1.79
CA CYS A 24 -0.85 -12.83 -1.86
C CYS A 24 -1.01 -11.98 -3.13
N GLY A 25 -0.61 -10.70 -3.09
CA GLY A 25 -0.73 -9.78 -4.22
C GLY A 25 -2.18 -9.62 -4.66
N ASP A 26 -2.40 -9.60 -5.99
CA ASP A 26 -3.73 -9.38 -6.59
C ASP A 26 -4.79 -10.42 -6.16
N ALA A 27 -4.36 -11.61 -5.73
CA ALA A 27 -5.27 -12.62 -5.17
C ALA A 27 -5.79 -12.24 -3.78
N ALA A 28 -5.04 -11.45 -3.02
CA ALA A 28 -5.39 -10.99 -1.68
C ALA A 28 -6.04 -9.60 -1.68
N HIS A 29 -5.64 -8.71 -2.58
CA HIS A 29 -6.16 -7.34 -2.65
C HIS A 29 -6.09 -6.77 -4.06
N VAL A 30 -7.01 -5.88 -4.39
CA VAL A 30 -6.99 -5.12 -5.65
C VAL A 30 -7.22 -3.66 -5.30
N ASN A 31 -6.34 -2.79 -5.77
CA ASN A 31 -6.38 -1.36 -5.52
C ASN A 31 -6.33 -0.56 -6.81
N ASN A 32 -6.80 0.68 -6.73
CA ASN A 32 -6.84 1.57 -7.88
C ASN A 32 -5.42 1.89 -8.36
N PRO A 33 -5.04 1.57 -9.61
CA PRO A 33 -3.70 1.87 -10.12
C PRO A 33 -3.37 3.36 -10.09
N ILE A 34 -4.38 4.25 -10.16
CA ILE A 34 -4.21 5.70 -10.11
C ILE A 34 -3.54 6.14 -8.80
N GLY A 35 -3.86 5.49 -7.67
CA GLY A 35 -3.25 5.84 -6.37
C GLY A 35 -1.93 5.11 -6.08
N GLY A 36 -1.57 4.13 -6.91
CA GLY A 36 -0.33 3.35 -6.81
C GLY A 36 -0.26 2.37 -5.64
N LEU A 37 0.93 1.77 -5.44
CA LEU A 37 1.34 0.93 -4.29
C LEU A 37 0.92 -0.55 -4.27
N GLY A 38 0.00 -1.00 -5.13
CA GLY A 38 -0.47 -2.40 -5.13
C GLY A 38 0.64 -3.42 -5.35
N LEU A 39 1.44 -3.20 -6.39
CA LEU A 39 2.59 -4.05 -6.71
C LEU A 39 3.62 -4.08 -5.56
N ASN A 40 3.93 -2.93 -4.97
CA ASN A 40 4.91 -2.85 -3.88
C ASN A 40 4.41 -3.60 -2.64
N SER A 41 3.12 -3.50 -2.31
CA SER A 41 2.52 -4.30 -1.23
C SER A 41 2.61 -5.79 -1.53
N GLY A 42 2.28 -6.21 -2.75
CA GLY A 42 2.38 -7.61 -3.19
C GLY A 42 3.79 -8.19 -3.06
N ILE A 43 4.83 -7.41 -3.38
CA ILE A 43 6.23 -7.82 -3.18
C ILE A 43 6.52 -8.02 -1.69
N HIS A 44 6.08 -7.11 -0.82
CA HIS A 44 6.30 -7.24 0.62
C HIS A 44 5.56 -8.45 1.20
N GLU A 45 4.37 -8.76 0.72
CA GLU A 45 3.60 -9.95 1.11
C GLU A 45 4.31 -11.24 0.69
N ALA A 46 4.75 -11.32 -0.56
CA ALA A 46 5.45 -12.49 -1.07
C ALA A 46 6.72 -12.76 -0.27
N TRP A 47 7.47 -11.70 0.06
CA TRP A 47 8.65 -11.81 0.92
C TRP A 47 8.32 -12.34 2.32
N ASP A 48 7.28 -11.82 2.98
CA ASP A 48 6.87 -12.28 4.32
C ASP A 48 6.44 -13.74 4.33
N LEU A 49 5.61 -14.09 3.35
CA LEU A 49 5.06 -15.42 3.23
C LEU A 49 6.18 -16.43 2.97
N ALA A 50 7.12 -16.11 2.07
CA ALA A 50 8.28 -16.95 1.82
C ALA A 50 9.12 -17.18 3.09
N GLN A 51 9.37 -16.12 3.86
CA GLN A 51 10.11 -16.22 5.13
C GLN A 51 9.39 -17.14 6.13
N LEU A 52 8.09 -16.94 6.35
CA LEU A 52 7.30 -17.79 7.25
C LEU A 52 7.25 -19.24 6.80
N LEU A 53 7.09 -19.51 5.51
CA LEU A 53 7.03 -20.87 4.96
C LEU A 53 8.39 -21.59 5.04
N SER A 54 9.49 -20.85 5.02
CA SER A 54 10.85 -21.41 5.13
C SER A 54 11.24 -21.80 6.58
N GLN A 55 10.50 -21.30 7.57
CA GLN A 55 10.84 -21.46 8.99
C GLN A 55 10.04 -22.61 9.61
N ALA A 56 10.73 -23.64 10.07
CA ALA A 56 10.11 -24.76 10.78
C ALA A 56 9.46 -24.28 12.09
N GLY A 57 8.19 -24.64 12.30
CA GLY A 57 7.44 -24.26 13.50
C GLY A 57 6.99 -22.80 13.55
N ALA A 58 7.13 -22.04 12.45
CA ALA A 58 6.62 -20.68 12.40
C ALA A 58 5.09 -20.62 12.56
N ASP A 59 4.63 -19.59 13.27
CA ASP A 59 3.20 -19.26 13.30
C ASP A 59 2.77 -18.66 11.96
N LEU A 60 2.18 -19.49 11.10
CA LEU A 60 1.71 -19.06 9.79
C LEU A 60 0.48 -18.12 9.86
N ASP A 61 -0.22 -18.04 10.99
CA ASP A 61 -1.29 -17.04 11.19
C ASP A 61 -0.71 -15.62 11.35
N ALA A 62 0.58 -15.50 11.67
CA ALA A 62 1.26 -14.22 11.70
C ALA A 62 1.22 -13.51 10.33
N TYR A 63 1.18 -14.26 9.21
CA TYR A 63 1.07 -13.68 7.88
C TYR A 63 -0.18 -12.80 7.74
N GLU A 64 -1.36 -13.36 8.04
CA GLU A 64 -2.63 -12.62 7.95
C GLU A 64 -2.66 -11.47 8.94
N ARG A 65 -2.26 -11.72 10.21
CA ARG A 65 -2.23 -10.68 11.26
C ARG A 65 -1.35 -9.49 10.88
N ARG A 66 -0.25 -9.72 10.18
CA ARG A 66 0.67 -8.67 9.72
C ARG A 66 0.18 -7.98 8.44
N ARG A 67 -0.26 -8.74 7.43
CA ARG A 67 -0.46 -8.22 6.07
C ARG A 67 -1.84 -7.66 5.80
N ARG A 68 -2.89 -8.27 6.35
CA ARG A 68 -4.26 -7.82 6.08
C ARG A 68 -4.54 -6.42 6.67
N PRO A 69 -4.16 -6.10 7.93
CA PRO A 69 -4.32 -4.74 8.46
C PRO A 69 -3.51 -3.72 7.66
N LEU A 70 -2.28 -4.04 7.24
CA LEU A 70 -1.46 -3.13 6.44
C LEU A 70 -2.08 -2.80 5.07
N ASN A 71 -2.71 -3.76 4.40
CA ASN A 71 -3.43 -3.45 3.16
C ASN A 71 -4.63 -2.55 3.38
N ILE A 72 -5.38 -2.76 4.47
CA ILE A 72 -6.56 -1.95 4.80
C ILE A 72 -6.15 -0.54 5.25
N GLU A 73 -5.24 -0.44 6.22
CA GLU A 73 -4.87 0.82 6.85
C GLU A 73 -3.93 1.63 5.97
N TYR A 74 -2.95 1.01 5.33
CA TYR A 74 -1.85 1.74 4.71
C TYR A 74 -2.05 1.90 3.20
N VAL A 75 -2.29 0.78 2.51
CA VAL A 75 -2.40 0.79 1.06
C VAL A 75 -3.67 1.50 0.62
N GLN A 76 -4.82 1.18 1.23
CA GLN A 76 -6.07 1.87 0.84
C GLN A 76 -6.05 3.36 1.19
N GLU A 77 -5.62 3.74 2.40
CA GLU A 77 -5.58 5.15 2.80
C GLU A 77 -4.68 5.99 1.87
N GLN A 78 -3.46 5.52 1.61
CA GLN A 78 -2.54 6.22 0.70
C GLN A 78 -3.04 6.24 -0.73
N THR A 79 -3.58 5.13 -1.23
CA THR A 79 -4.11 5.04 -2.60
C THR A 79 -5.31 5.99 -2.77
N ILE A 80 -6.19 6.07 -1.78
CA ILE A 80 -7.34 6.99 -1.79
C ILE A 80 -6.87 8.45 -1.75
N ALA A 81 -5.92 8.78 -0.87
CA ALA A 81 -5.36 10.13 -0.79
C ALA A 81 -4.67 10.56 -2.10
N ASN A 82 -3.88 9.66 -2.70
CA ASN A 82 -3.22 9.91 -3.99
C ASN A 82 -4.23 10.08 -5.11
N LYS A 83 -5.26 9.22 -5.16
CA LYS A 83 -6.35 9.33 -6.14
C LYS A 83 -7.05 10.69 -6.03
N ARG A 84 -7.45 11.11 -4.83
CA ARG A 84 -8.09 12.41 -4.60
C ARG A 84 -7.22 13.57 -5.06
N ARG A 85 -5.91 13.51 -4.81
CA ARG A 85 -4.95 14.52 -5.28
C ARG A 85 -4.87 14.58 -6.80
N LEU A 86 -4.86 13.43 -7.48
CA LEU A 86 -4.77 13.35 -8.93
C LEU A 86 -6.07 13.79 -9.63
N GLU A 87 -7.22 13.57 -8.99
CA GLU A 87 -8.54 13.94 -9.51
C GLU A 87 -8.95 15.38 -9.18
N GLU A 88 -8.20 16.10 -8.33
CA GLU A 88 -8.50 17.48 -7.97
C GLU A 88 -8.39 18.41 -9.19
N ARG A 89 -9.45 19.20 -9.42
CA ARG A 89 -9.58 20.10 -10.58
C ARG A 89 -9.59 21.57 -10.19
N ASP A 90 -9.84 21.89 -8.92
CA ASP A 90 -9.82 23.26 -8.41
C ASP A 90 -8.37 23.80 -8.41
N PRO A 91 -8.08 24.86 -9.19
CA PRO A 91 -6.75 25.44 -9.26
C PRO A 91 -6.22 25.92 -7.90
N ALA A 92 -7.08 26.50 -7.06
CA ALA A 92 -6.67 27.05 -5.77
C ALA A 92 -6.24 25.94 -4.80
N LYS A 93 -6.99 24.84 -4.77
CA LYS A 93 -6.63 23.66 -3.95
C LYS A 93 -5.35 22.98 -4.44
N ARG A 94 -5.13 22.95 -5.76
CA ARG A 94 -3.88 22.43 -6.32
C ARG A 94 -2.69 23.29 -5.94
N GLU A 95 -2.83 24.62 -6.00
CA GLU A 95 -1.79 25.56 -5.60
C GLU A 95 -1.46 25.43 -4.11
N GLU A 96 -2.48 25.40 -3.24
CA GLU A 96 -2.30 25.15 -1.80
C GLU A 96 -1.54 23.85 -1.54
N ARG A 97 -1.87 22.78 -2.27
CA ARG A 97 -1.20 21.49 -2.15
C ARG A 97 0.25 21.54 -2.61
N PHE A 98 0.56 22.24 -3.70
CA PHE A 98 1.94 22.40 -4.14
C PHE A 98 2.76 23.21 -3.13
N ALA A 99 2.18 24.26 -2.54
CA ALA A 99 2.82 25.01 -1.46
C ALA A 99 3.06 24.13 -0.21
N GLU A 100 2.11 23.27 0.16
CA GLU A 100 2.30 22.29 1.25
C GLU A 100 3.45 21.30 0.94
N LEU A 101 3.52 20.79 -0.30
CA LEU A 101 4.61 19.91 -0.72
C LEU A 101 5.97 20.61 -0.69
N ALA A 102 6.05 21.88 -1.11
CA ALA A 102 7.27 22.68 -1.03
C ALA A 102 7.71 22.88 0.41
N ARG A 103 6.80 23.32 1.31
CA ARG A 103 7.09 23.45 2.75
C ARG A 103 7.58 22.14 3.37
N MET A 104 6.95 21.03 3.02
CA MET A 104 7.35 19.70 3.50
C MET A 104 8.70 19.26 2.95
N ALA A 105 9.07 19.70 1.75
CA ALA A 105 10.38 19.42 1.17
C ALA A 105 11.51 20.22 1.84
N ASP A 106 11.22 21.44 2.26
CA ASP A 106 12.19 22.33 2.93
C ASP A 106 12.43 21.98 4.41
N ASP A 107 11.52 21.23 5.04
CA ASP A 107 11.70 20.67 6.39
C ASP A 107 12.33 19.25 6.31
N PRO A 108 13.59 19.05 6.73
CA PRO A 108 14.26 17.76 6.63
C PRO A 108 13.56 16.62 7.39
N VAL A 109 12.89 16.93 8.50
CA VAL A 109 12.17 15.94 9.33
C VAL A 109 10.89 15.53 8.62
N ALA A 110 10.11 16.50 8.16
CA ALA A 110 8.87 16.24 7.43
C ALA A 110 9.14 15.55 6.08
N HIS A 111 10.17 15.98 5.36
CA HIS A 111 10.60 15.39 4.09
C HIS A 111 10.97 13.92 4.27
N LYS A 112 11.82 13.61 5.26
CA LYS A 112 12.21 12.22 5.58
C LYS A 112 10.99 11.38 5.96
N ALA A 113 10.09 11.91 6.79
CA ALA A 113 8.88 11.20 7.16
C ALA A 113 7.99 10.90 5.94
N PHE A 114 7.85 11.87 5.02
CA PHE A 114 7.12 11.68 3.77
C PHE A 114 7.74 10.60 2.88
N LEU A 115 9.05 10.68 2.59
CA LEU A 115 9.73 9.69 1.74
C LEU A 115 9.63 8.28 2.29
N ARG A 116 9.76 8.12 3.61
CA ARG A 116 9.61 6.82 4.28
C ARG A 116 8.21 6.25 4.13
N ARG A 117 7.19 7.11 4.20
CA ARG A 117 5.80 6.69 4.00
C ARG A 117 5.51 6.35 2.55
N ALA A 118 5.91 7.21 1.62
CA ALA A 118 5.69 7.04 0.18
C ALA A 118 6.42 5.81 -0.39
N SER A 119 7.55 5.45 0.19
CA SER A 119 8.35 4.27 -0.19
C SER A 119 7.94 2.98 0.54
N LEU A 120 6.79 2.98 1.25
CA LEU A 120 6.30 1.87 2.09
C LEU A 120 7.28 1.37 3.18
N LEU A 121 8.40 2.05 3.43
CA LEU A 121 9.39 1.66 4.46
C LEU A 121 8.82 1.75 5.87
N GLU A 122 7.83 2.62 6.08
CA GLU A 122 7.14 2.71 7.37
C GLU A 122 6.25 1.48 7.61
N SER A 123 5.58 0.98 6.58
CA SER A 123 4.78 -0.26 6.65
C SER A 123 5.65 -1.47 7.01
N ALA A 124 6.86 -1.53 6.44
CA ALA A 124 7.81 -2.61 6.67
C ALA A 124 8.31 -2.68 8.13
N ARG A 125 8.37 -1.54 8.84
CA ARG A 125 8.83 -1.49 10.23
C ARG A 125 7.79 -1.97 11.24
N ARG A 126 6.50 -1.86 10.90
CA ARG A 126 5.39 -2.33 11.76
C ARG A 126 5.25 -3.86 11.81
N LEU A 127 6.03 -4.57 10.99
CA LEU A 127 6.04 -6.02 10.89
C LEU A 127 6.94 -6.72 11.93
N LYS A 128 7.71 -5.96 12.70
CA LYS A 128 8.54 -6.47 13.79
C LYS A 128 7.70 -6.83 15.01
#